data_AF-A0A382LLZ4-F1
#
_entry.id   AF-A0A382LLZ4-F1
#
_cell.length_a   1.000
_cell.length_b   1.000
_cell.length_c   1.000
_cell.angle_alpha   90.00
_cell.angle_beta   90.00
_cell.angle_gamma   90.00
#
_symmetry.space_group_name_H-M   'P 1'
#
loop_
_entity.id
_entity.type
_entity.pdbx_description
1 polymer ?
#
loop_
_entity_poly.entity_id
_entity_poly.type
_entity_poly.pdbx_seq_one_letter_code
_entity_poly.pdbx_strand_id
1 'polypeptide(L)'
;MIVADILLLPIALWISLSLRLSNLWPVQYWFANLWIIALMPMLSIPLFIHYGLYRAVLKYMGYQVIVATVKAVTLASLCLGTVLMFVRDVYFPRSTIMIYWFVSILVIISSRYIMKSILYLREPVKKPIGLYGAGEAGSQVVDNLRSSSEYVPVALFDDDPAKWGTFINSMWVYSSNEMGEVIKKKDIKLILLAILGITQEKRRKILHNISKYPVEVRMIAGIDNLISGDYNLQQVQSV
;
A
#
# COMPACT_ATOMS: atom_id res chain seq x y z
N MET A 1 -3.44 2.31 -14.84
CA MET A 1 -4.61 3.09 -14.38
C MET A 1 -5.24 3.91 -15.48
N ILE A 2 -4.50 4.73 -16.24
CA ILE A 2 -5.09 5.53 -17.35
C ILE A 2 -5.90 4.67 -18.34
N VAL A 3 -5.34 3.56 -18.84
CA VAL A 3 -6.04 2.64 -19.74
C VAL A 3 -7.32 2.07 -19.10
N ALA A 4 -7.28 1.73 -17.82
CA ALA A 4 -8.46 1.25 -17.10
C ALA A 4 -9.53 2.34 -17.03
N ASP A 5 -9.16 3.58 -16.69
CA ASP A 5 -10.11 4.70 -16.61
C ASP A 5 -10.71 5.04 -17.99
N ILE A 6 -9.94 4.93 -19.07
CA ILE A 6 -10.43 5.08 -20.46
C ILE A 6 -11.54 4.06 -20.78
N LEU A 7 -11.46 2.84 -20.25
CA LEU A 7 -12.48 1.81 -20.42
C LEU A 7 -13.65 1.95 -19.44
N LEU A 8 -13.36 2.32 -18.20
CA LEU A 8 -14.34 2.42 -17.12
C LEU A 8 -15.31 3.60 -17.30
N LEU A 9 -14.87 4.72 -17.87
CA LEU A 9 -15.74 5.88 -18.08
C LEU A 9 -16.89 5.59 -19.07
N PRO A 10 -16.65 4.99 -20.25
CA PRO A 10 -17.72 4.45 -21.11
C PRO A 10 -18.65 3.46 -20.40
N ILE A 11 -18.11 2.56 -19.58
CA ILE A 11 -18.91 1.60 -18.82
C ILE A 11 -19.79 2.32 -17.79
N ALA A 12 -19.27 3.33 -17.10
CA ALA A 12 -20.05 4.15 -16.19
C ALA A 12 -21.18 4.89 -16.91
N LEU A 13 -20.92 5.40 -18.12
CA LEU A 13 -21.95 6.01 -18.96
C LEU A 13 -23.02 4.99 -19.37
N TRP A 14 -22.62 3.75 -19.67
CA TRP A 14 -23.55 2.66 -19.95
C TRP A 14 -24.45 2.33 -18.78
N ILE A 15 -23.88 2.10 -17.61
CA ILE A 15 -24.66 1.87 -16.39
C ILE A 15 -25.65 3.03 -16.18
N SER A 16 -25.22 4.27 -16.40
CA SER A 16 -26.04 5.45 -16.19
C SER A 16 -27.22 5.55 -17.16
N LEU A 17 -26.98 5.29 -18.45
CA LEU A 17 -28.05 5.22 -19.46
C LEU A 17 -29.02 4.09 -19.15
N SER A 18 -28.51 2.92 -18.77
CA SER A 18 -29.33 1.75 -18.48
C SER A 18 -30.24 1.97 -17.28
N LEU A 19 -29.70 2.59 -16.22
CA LEU A 19 -30.48 3.02 -15.05
C LEU A 19 -31.50 4.11 -15.42
N ARG A 20 -31.14 5.06 -16.28
CA ARG A 20 -32.03 6.17 -16.66
C ARG A 20 -33.23 5.69 -17.48
N LEU A 21 -33.01 4.73 -18.37
CA LEU A 21 -34.01 4.24 -19.32
C LEU A 21 -34.73 2.98 -18.81
N SER A 22 -34.34 2.47 -17.63
CA SER A 22 -34.81 1.19 -17.10
C SER A 22 -34.67 0.05 -18.10
N ASN A 23 -33.63 0.11 -18.95
CA ASN A 23 -33.35 -0.85 -20.02
C ASN A 23 -31.84 -1.11 -20.07
N LEU A 24 -31.43 -2.37 -19.91
CA LEU A 24 -30.01 -2.76 -19.89
C LEU A 24 -29.30 -2.55 -21.24
N TRP A 25 -30.04 -2.55 -22.34
CA TRP A 25 -29.52 -2.44 -23.70
C TRP A 25 -30.27 -1.38 -24.52
N PRO A 26 -30.04 -0.09 -24.25
CA PRO A 26 -30.67 1.00 -24.99
C PRO A 26 -29.96 1.26 -26.33
N VAL A 27 -29.85 0.24 -27.19
CA VAL A 27 -29.00 0.19 -28.39
C VAL A 27 -29.16 1.41 -29.32
N GLN A 28 -30.40 1.89 -29.49
CA GLN A 28 -30.69 3.07 -30.31
C GLN A 28 -29.98 4.36 -29.84
N TYR A 29 -29.76 4.51 -28.53
CA TYR A 29 -29.04 5.65 -27.95
C TYR A 29 -27.52 5.50 -28.09
N TRP A 30 -27.00 4.27 -28.17
CA TRP A 30 -25.56 4.01 -28.29
C TRP A 30 -25.02 4.43 -29.64
N PHE A 31 -25.62 3.91 -30.71
CA PHE A 31 -25.16 4.18 -32.07
C PHE A 31 -25.33 5.65 -32.45
N ALA A 32 -26.40 6.30 -31.99
CA ALA A 32 -26.65 7.72 -32.25
C ALA A 32 -25.69 8.66 -31.48
N ASN A 33 -25.08 8.21 -30.38
CA ASN A 33 -24.31 9.07 -29.48
C ASN A 33 -22.89 8.56 -29.20
N LEU A 34 -22.27 7.84 -30.15
CA LEU A 34 -20.87 7.38 -30.04
C LEU A 34 -19.89 8.53 -29.73
N TRP A 35 -20.18 9.72 -30.24
CA TRP A 35 -19.38 10.92 -29.97
C TRP A 35 -19.40 11.30 -28.48
N ILE A 36 -20.50 11.11 -27.75
CA ILE A 36 -20.57 11.37 -26.29
C ILE A 36 -19.69 10.39 -25.53
N ILE A 37 -19.73 9.12 -25.94
CA ILE A 37 -18.93 8.05 -25.34
C ILE A 37 -17.43 8.32 -25.51
N ALA A 38 -17.02 8.82 -26.67
CA ALA A 38 -15.63 9.23 -26.91
C ALA A 38 -15.26 10.55 -26.20
N LEU A 39 -16.19 11.51 -26.14
CA LEU A 39 -15.96 12.81 -25.52
C LEU A 39 -15.73 12.70 -24.01
N MET A 40 -16.38 11.74 -23.34
CA MET A 40 -16.23 11.52 -21.89
C MET A 40 -14.78 11.29 -21.43
N PRO A 41 -14.06 10.25 -21.90
CA PRO A 41 -12.66 10.08 -21.55
C PRO A 41 -11.80 11.24 -22.06
N MET A 42 -12.11 11.84 -23.22
CA MET A 42 -11.38 13.02 -23.71
C MET A 42 -11.46 14.22 -22.75
N LEU A 43 -12.59 14.42 -22.07
CA LEU A 43 -12.74 15.49 -21.06
C LEU A 43 -12.19 15.07 -19.69
N SER A 44 -12.51 13.86 -19.22
CA SER A 44 -12.19 13.43 -17.86
C SER A 44 -10.71 13.10 -17.66
N ILE A 45 -10.04 12.48 -18.64
CA ILE A 45 -8.64 12.04 -18.48
C ILE A 45 -7.67 13.21 -18.29
N PRO A 46 -7.72 14.30 -19.09
CA PRO A 46 -6.89 15.48 -18.84
C PRO A 46 -7.13 16.09 -17.46
N LEU A 47 -8.37 16.11 -16.99
CA LEU A 47 -8.72 16.59 -15.65
C LEU A 47 -8.15 15.66 -14.56
N PHE A 48 -8.23 14.34 -14.73
CA PHE A 48 -7.59 13.37 -13.83
C PHE A 48 -6.07 13.57 -13.76
N ILE A 49 -5.42 13.88 -14.89
CA ILE A 49 -3.99 14.22 -14.93
C ILE A 49 -3.74 15.53 -14.18
N HIS A 50 -4.52 16.58 -14.46
CA HIS A 50 -4.38 17.90 -13.85
C HIS A 50 -4.52 17.83 -12.32
N TYR A 51 -5.58 17.20 -11.82
CA TYR A 51 -5.81 17.00 -10.38
C TYR A 51 -4.90 15.94 -9.74
N GLY A 52 -3.93 15.38 -10.49
CA GLY A 52 -2.89 14.51 -9.94
C GLY A 52 -3.36 13.10 -9.57
N LEU A 53 -4.50 12.64 -10.11
CA LEU A 53 -5.07 11.34 -9.80
C LEU A 53 -4.16 10.17 -10.22
N TYR A 54 -3.21 10.42 -11.12
CA TYR A 54 -2.20 9.44 -11.54
C TYR A 54 -0.81 9.66 -10.92
N ARG A 55 -0.58 10.79 -10.26
CA ARG A 55 0.67 11.07 -9.53
C ARG A 55 0.70 10.39 -8.16
N ALA A 56 -0.47 10.11 -7.58
CA ALA A 56 -0.57 9.38 -6.34
C ALA A 56 -0.09 7.92 -6.53
N VAL A 57 1.04 7.59 -5.89
CA VAL A 57 1.47 6.19 -5.76
C VAL A 57 0.37 5.42 -5.03
N LEU A 58 -0.12 4.33 -5.63
CA LEU A 58 -1.27 3.56 -5.15
C LEU A 58 -1.18 3.19 -3.65
N LYS A 59 0.04 2.98 -3.15
CA LYS A 59 0.35 2.66 -1.75
C LYS A 59 -0.02 3.77 -0.75
N TYR A 60 0.15 5.04 -1.13
CA TYR A 60 -0.12 6.21 -0.26
C TYR A 60 -1.47 6.89 -0.55
N MET A 61 -2.32 6.23 -1.35
CA MET A 61 -3.65 6.75 -1.66
C MET A 61 -4.54 6.78 -0.41
N GLY A 62 -4.98 7.99 -0.06
CA GLY A 62 -5.96 8.29 0.99
C GLY A 62 -7.07 9.21 0.46
N TYR A 63 -7.54 10.15 1.29
CA TYR A 63 -8.67 11.03 0.96
C TYR A 63 -8.48 11.88 -0.31
N GLN A 64 -7.23 12.18 -0.66
CA GLN A 64 -6.88 13.03 -1.82
C GLN A 64 -7.45 12.48 -3.13
N VAL A 65 -7.57 11.15 -3.24
CA VAL A 65 -8.09 10.46 -4.43
C VAL A 65 -9.58 10.75 -4.61
N ILE A 66 -10.32 10.71 -3.52
CA ILE A 66 -11.77 10.99 -3.51
C ILE A 66 -11.98 12.44 -3.95
N VAL A 67 -11.25 13.38 -3.33
CA VAL A 67 -11.36 14.81 -3.66
C VAL A 67 -10.98 15.09 -5.12
N ALA A 68 -9.88 14.51 -5.61
CA ALA A 68 -9.45 14.68 -6.99
C ALA A 68 -10.46 14.09 -7.99
N THR A 69 -11.01 12.91 -7.69
CA THR A 69 -12.03 12.26 -8.53
C THR A 69 -13.30 13.11 -8.58
N VAL A 70 -13.80 13.55 -7.42
CA VAL A 70 -15.01 14.38 -7.34
C VAL A 70 -14.84 15.69 -8.09
N LYS A 71 -13.72 16.40 -7.91
CA LYS A 71 -13.45 17.67 -8.62
C LYS A 71 -13.42 17.47 -10.14
N ALA A 72 -12.67 16.47 -10.60
CA ALA A 72 -12.49 16.20 -12.02
C ALA A 72 -13.78 15.73 -12.70
N VAL A 73 -14.52 14.80 -12.08
CA VAL A 73 -15.78 14.28 -12.63
C VAL A 73 -16.87 15.36 -12.61
N THR A 74 -16.94 16.18 -11.56
CA THR A 74 -17.85 17.33 -11.51
C THR A 74 -17.60 18.27 -12.68
N LEU A 75 -16.35 18.68 -12.88
CA LEU A 75 -16.00 19.59 -13.97
C LEU A 75 -16.26 18.96 -15.35
N ALA A 76 -15.89 17.69 -15.55
CA ALA A 76 -16.17 16.98 -16.80
C ALA A 76 -17.68 16.88 -17.11
N SER A 77 -18.49 16.58 -16.08
CA SER A 77 -19.95 16.46 -16.21
C SER A 77 -20.61 17.80 -16.49
N LEU A 78 -20.12 18.88 -15.86
CA LEU A 78 -20.56 20.24 -16.16
C LEU A 78 -20.22 20.63 -17.60
N CYS A 79 -18.98 20.39 -18.06
CA CYS A 79 -18.58 20.66 -19.44
C CYS A 79 -19.47 19.92 -20.45
N LEU A 80 -19.74 18.63 -20.23
CA LEU A 80 -20.66 17.88 -21.09
C LEU A 80 -22.08 18.44 -21.03
N GLY A 81 -22.58 18.76 -19.84
CA GLY A 81 -23.89 19.39 -19.66
C GLY A 81 -24.03 20.68 -20.48
N THR A 82 -23.00 21.53 -20.42
CA THR A 82 -22.93 22.76 -21.22
C THR A 82 -22.94 22.45 -22.72
N VAL A 83 -22.11 21.51 -23.19
CA VAL A 83 -22.09 21.12 -24.62
C VAL A 83 -23.48 20.63 -25.07
N LEU A 84 -24.16 19.80 -24.27
CA LEU A 84 -25.50 19.30 -24.58
C LEU A 84 -26.61 20.35 -24.54
N MET A 85 -26.37 21.53 -23.96
CA MET A 85 -27.32 22.66 -24.07
C MET A 85 -27.27 23.32 -25.46
N PHE A 86 -26.09 23.37 -26.08
CA PHE A 86 -25.91 23.99 -27.40
C PHE A 86 -26.29 23.08 -28.57
N VAL A 87 -26.21 21.75 -28.38
CA VAL A 87 -26.62 20.80 -29.41
C VAL A 87 -28.12 20.49 -29.26
N ARG A 88 -28.94 20.98 -30.20
CA ARG A 88 -30.41 20.91 -30.13
C ARG A 88 -30.99 19.53 -30.47
N ASP A 89 -30.37 18.80 -31.39
CA ASP A 89 -30.93 17.56 -31.95
C ASP A 89 -30.29 16.27 -31.38
N VAL A 90 -29.80 16.33 -30.13
CA VAL A 90 -29.21 15.14 -29.50
C VAL A 90 -30.31 14.28 -28.89
N TYR A 91 -30.46 13.07 -29.43
CA TYR A 91 -31.29 12.03 -28.86
C TYR A 91 -30.57 11.38 -27.65
N PHE A 92 -30.35 12.15 -26.57
CA PHE A 92 -29.71 11.71 -25.34
C PHE A 92 -30.39 12.30 -24.10
N PRO A 93 -30.89 11.48 -23.15
CA PRO A 93 -31.55 12.01 -21.96
C PRO A 93 -30.58 12.81 -21.08
N ARG A 94 -30.79 14.13 -20.96
CA ARG A 94 -29.90 15.03 -20.20
C ARG A 94 -29.76 14.68 -18.71
N SER A 95 -30.79 14.09 -18.10
CA SER A 95 -30.75 13.59 -16.72
C SER A 95 -29.75 12.45 -16.50
N THR A 96 -29.32 11.77 -17.58
CA THR A 96 -28.26 10.74 -17.51
C THR A 96 -26.95 11.33 -16.99
N ILE A 97 -26.67 12.61 -17.23
CA ILE A 97 -25.41 13.26 -16.78
C ILE A 97 -25.30 13.24 -15.26
N MET A 98 -26.40 13.48 -14.55
CA MET A 98 -26.41 13.47 -13.09
C MET A 98 -26.17 12.06 -12.54
N ILE A 99 -26.77 11.04 -13.17
CA ILE A 99 -26.55 9.64 -12.81
C ILE A 99 -25.10 9.24 -13.11
N TYR A 100 -24.58 9.65 -14.27
CA TYR A 100 -23.19 9.46 -14.66
C TYR A 100 -22.20 10.08 -13.69
N TRP A 101 -22.47 11.29 -13.21
CA TRP A 101 -21.63 11.94 -12.21
C TRP A 101 -21.47 11.07 -10.96
N PHE A 102 -22.55 10.51 -10.43
CA PHE A 102 -22.49 9.59 -9.29
C PHE A 102 -21.81 8.26 -9.62
N VAL A 103 -22.22 7.60 -10.71
CA VAL A 103 -21.73 6.27 -11.08
C VAL A 103 -20.24 6.29 -11.39
N SER A 104 -19.75 7.30 -12.12
CA SER A 104 -18.34 7.41 -12.48
C SER A 104 -17.45 7.66 -11.26
N ILE A 105 -17.89 8.47 -10.28
CA ILE A 105 -17.17 8.64 -9.01
C ILE A 105 -17.02 7.28 -8.31
N LEU A 106 -18.11 6.52 -8.19
CA LEU A 106 -18.08 5.20 -7.54
C LEU A 106 -17.17 4.23 -8.28
N VAL A 107 -17.32 4.08 -9.60
CA VAL A 107 -16.55 3.13 -10.40
C VAL A 107 -15.04 3.45 -10.35
N ILE A 108 -14.65 4.71 -10.48
CA ILE A 108 -13.23 5.12 -10.47
C ILE A 108 -12.61 4.97 -9.08
N ILE A 109 -13.35 5.30 -8.01
CA ILE A 109 -12.86 5.11 -6.65
C ILE A 109 -12.71 3.61 -6.36
N SER A 110 -13.74 2.81 -6.63
CA SER A 110 -13.73 1.37 -6.38
C SER A 110 -12.61 0.66 -7.15
N SER A 111 -12.40 0.98 -8.43
CA SER A 111 -11.34 0.36 -9.24
C SER A 111 -9.95 0.60 -8.64
N ARG A 112 -9.72 1.80 -8.08
CA ARG A 112 -8.48 2.18 -7.42
C ARG A 112 -8.25 1.44 -6.12
N TYR A 113 -9.27 1.31 -5.28
CA TYR A 113 -9.16 0.53 -4.04
C TYR A 113 -8.98 -0.97 -4.29
N ILE A 114 -9.63 -1.52 -5.33
CA ILE A 114 -9.41 -2.90 -5.77
C ILE A 114 -7.95 -3.09 -6.23
N MET A 115 -7.45 -2.19 -7.09
CA MET A 115 -6.06 -2.26 -7.55
C MET A 115 -5.07 -2.12 -6.39
N LYS A 116 -5.34 -1.22 -5.43
CA LYS A 116 -4.56 -1.08 -4.19
C LYS A 116 -4.54 -2.41 -3.44
N SER A 117 -5.69 -3.02 -3.21
CA SER A 117 -5.79 -4.32 -2.52
C SER A 117 -5.03 -5.44 -3.23
N ILE A 118 -5.13 -5.54 -4.56
CA ILE A 118 -4.37 -6.51 -5.36
C ILE A 118 -2.86 -6.28 -5.20
N LEU A 119 -2.42 -5.02 -5.18
CA LEU A 119 -1.01 -4.69 -4.98
C LEU A 119 -0.54 -5.11 -3.57
N TYR A 120 -1.36 -4.89 -2.54
CA TYR A 120 -1.06 -5.37 -1.17
C TYR A 120 -1.01 -6.89 -1.09
N LEU A 121 -1.91 -7.61 -1.77
CA LEU A 121 -1.92 -9.07 -1.82
C LEU A 121 -0.71 -9.65 -2.58
N ARG A 122 -0.09 -8.85 -3.45
CA ARG A 122 1.14 -9.19 -4.17
C ARG A 122 2.41 -8.79 -3.43
N GLU A 123 2.33 -8.10 -2.29
CA GLU A 123 3.52 -7.90 -1.48
C GLU A 123 4.01 -9.27 -0.99
N PRO A 124 5.31 -9.58 -1.14
CA PRO A 124 5.84 -10.85 -0.67
C PRO A 124 5.54 -10.99 0.82
N VAL A 125 5.17 -12.20 1.24
CA VAL A 125 5.01 -12.51 2.66
C VAL A 125 6.33 -12.17 3.35
N LYS A 126 6.31 -11.11 4.16
CA LYS A 126 7.50 -10.65 4.88
C LYS A 126 7.97 -11.79 5.78
N LYS A 127 9.27 -12.10 5.74
CA LYS A 127 9.88 -13.13 6.57
C LYS A 127 9.86 -12.65 8.02
N PRO A 128 9.23 -13.38 8.96
CA PRO A 128 9.23 -13.02 10.37
C PRO A 128 10.65 -13.16 10.93
N ILE A 129 11.12 -12.12 11.62
CA ILE A 129 12.45 -12.09 12.24
C ILE A 129 12.37 -11.73 13.71
N GLY A 130 13.25 -12.35 14.49
CA GLY A 130 13.49 -11.99 15.89
C GLY A 130 14.63 -10.98 15.98
N LEU A 131 14.57 -10.09 16.96
CA LEU A 131 15.70 -9.24 17.34
C LEU A 131 16.18 -9.63 18.72
N TYR A 132 17.50 -9.76 18.87
CA TYR A 132 18.14 -9.98 20.16
C TYR A 132 18.83 -8.68 20.60
N GLY A 133 18.39 -8.13 21.73
CA GLY A 133 18.72 -6.80 22.23
C GLY A 133 17.52 -5.85 22.15
N ALA A 134 16.80 -5.67 23.26
CA ALA A 134 15.68 -4.73 23.38
C ALA A 134 16.16 -3.36 23.90
N GLY A 135 17.33 -2.90 23.43
CA GLY A 135 17.88 -1.59 23.73
C GLY A 135 17.57 -0.57 22.63
N GLU A 136 18.16 0.61 22.72
CA GLU A 136 17.99 1.70 21.75
C GLU A 136 18.37 1.28 20.31
N ALA A 137 19.49 0.55 20.17
CA ALA A 137 19.91 -0.02 18.89
C ALA A 137 18.86 -1.00 18.32
N GLY A 138 18.29 -1.85 19.18
CA GLY A 138 17.19 -2.75 18.81
C GLY A 138 15.98 -1.99 18.30
N SER A 139 15.54 -0.97 19.05
CA SER A 139 14.41 -0.11 18.67
C SER A 139 14.58 0.56 17.30
N GLN A 140 15.76 1.12 17.02
CA GLN A 140 16.05 1.73 15.71
C GLN A 140 15.97 0.72 14.56
N VAL A 141 16.45 -0.50 14.79
CA VAL A 141 16.41 -1.58 13.81
C VAL A 141 14.97 -2.02 13.54
N VAL A 142 14.14 -2.10 14.58
CA VAL A 142 12.69 -2.39 14.43
C VAL A 142 12.02 -1.39 13.50
N ASP A 143 12.28 -0.10 13.69
CA ASP A 143 11.63 0.95 12.90
C ASP A 143 12.05 0.88 11.43
N ASN A 144 13.32 0.59 11.16
CA ASN A 144 13.83 0.37 9.80
C ASN A 144 13.27 -0.91 9.15
N LEU A 145 13.06 -1.99 9.91
CA LEU A 145 12.52 -3.23 9.37
C LEU A 145 11.03 -3.15 9.08
N ARG A 146 10.29 -2.30 9.80
CA ARG A 146 8.85 -2.10 9.52
C ARG A 146 8.61 -1.55 8.12
N SER A 147 9.50 -0.69 7.61
CA SER A 147 9.45 -0.16 6.26
C SER A 147 10.04 -1.10 5.20
N SER A 148 10.78 -2.15 5.60
CA SER A 148 11.32 -3.18 4.71
C SER A 148 10.20 -3.96 4.01
N SER A 149 10.41 -4.29 2.73
CA SER A 149 9.55 -5.19 1.95
C SER A 149 9.85 -6.67 2.18
N GLU A 150 10.99 -7.02 2.77
CA GLU A 150 11.42 -8.42 2.92
C GLU A 150 11.19 -9.00 4.32
N TYR A 151 11.37 -8.19 5.37
CA TYR A 151 11.37 -8.67 6.75
C TYR A 151 10.30 -7.98 7.59
N VAL A 152 9.77 -8.69 8.58
CA VAL A 152 8.87 -8.13 9.59
C VAL A 152 9.37 -8.51 10.99
N PRO A 153 9.66 -7.56 11.87
CA PRO A 153 10.07 -7.87 13.24
C PRO A 153 8.83 -8.36 14.01
N VAL A 154 8.95 -9.53 14.66
CA VAL A 154 7.82 -10.17 15.35
C VAL A 154 8.07 -10.45 16.84
N ALA A 155 9.31 -10.38 17.30
CA ALA A 155 9.68 -10.62 18.69
C ALA A 155 11.00 -9.90 19.05
N LEU A 156 11.08 -9.43 20.30
CA LEU A 156 12.33 -8.98 20.92
C LEU A 156 12.77 -10.01 21.96
N PHE A 157 14.07 -10.27 22.04
CA PHE A 157 14.70 -11.09 23.06
C PHE A 157 15.75 -10.26 23.80
N ASP A 158 15.79 -10.34 25.13
CA ASP A 158 16.82 -9.67 25.93
C ASP A 158 17.17 -10.52 27.15
N ASP A 159 18.39 -10.41 27.65
CA ASP A 159 18.84 -11.12 28.85
C ASP A 159 18.53 -10.32 30.13
N ASP A 160 18.16 -9.05 30.01
CA ASP A 160 17.80 -8.18 31.14
C ASP A 160 16.39 -8.53 31.67
N PRO A 161 16.29 -9.09 32.90
CA PRO A 161 15.00 -9.46 33.49
C PRO A 161 14.06 -8.26 33.67
N ALA A 162 14.59 -7.05 33.80
CA ALA A 162 13.78 -5.83 33.93
C ALA A 162 12.94 -5.54 32.68
N LYS A 163 13.32 -6.11 31.51
CA LYS A 163 12.63 -5.90 30.25
C LYS A 163 11.66 -7.02 29.90
N TRP A 164 11.72 -8.18 30.55
CA TRP A 164 10.87 -9.32 30.20
C TRP A 164 9.39 -8.98 30.39
N GLY A 165 8.55 -9.35 29.42
CA GLY A 165 7.12 -9.04 29.43
C GLY A 165 6.80 -7.55 29.23
N THR A 166 7.79 -6.70 28.95
CA THR A 166 7.53 -5.30 28.56
C THR A 166 7.17 -5.20 27.09
N PHE A 167 6.56 -4.07 26.73
CA PHE A 167 6.15 -3.77 25.36
C PHE A 167 6.96 -2.58 24.82
N ILE A 168 7.96 -2.87 24.00
CA ILE A 168 8.92 -1.88 23.44
C ILE A 168 8.73 -1.84 21.93
N ASN A 169 8.60 -0.63 21.34
CA ASN A 169 8.34 -0.44 19.91
C ASN A 169 7.27 -1.39 19.36
N SER A 170 6.12 -1.41 20.05
CA SER A 170 4.95 -2.26 19.75
C SER A 170 5.24 -3.76 19.65
N MET A 171 6.25 -4.26 20.36
CA MET A 171 6.59 -5.68 20.43
C MET A 171 6.86 -6.13 21.85
N TRP A 172 6.48 -7.37 22.15
CA TRP A 172 6.80 -8.02 23.42
C TRP A 172 8.27 -8.40 23.47
N VAL A 173 8.88 -8.13 24.63
CA VAL A 173 10.21 -8.60 24.99
C VAL A 173 10.09 -9.93 25.73
N TYR A 174 10.74 -10.95 25.20
CA TYR A 174 10.79 -12.30 25.75
C TYR A 174 12.15 -12.58 26.36
N SER A 175 12.19 -13.48 27.33
CA SER A 175 13.44 -13.99 27.86
C SER A 175 14.12 -14.94 26.87
N SER A 176 15.44 -15.11 27.02
CA SER A 176 16.20 -16.11 26.26
C SER A 176 15.72 -17.56 26.50
N ASN A 177 15.04 -17.83 27.61
CA ASN A 177 14.47 -19.13 27.94
C ASN A 177 13.19 -19.42 27.15
N GLU A 178 12.37 -18.41 26.88
CA GLU A 178 11.13 -18.53 26.09
C GLU A 178 11.39 -18.57 24.58
N MET A 179 12.64 -18.30 24.17
CA MET A 179 13.02 -18.14 22.76
C MET A 179 12.60 -19.32 21.88
N GLY A 180 12.81 -20.56 22.33
CA GLY A 180 12.45 -21.74 21.55
C GLY A 180 10.94 -21.84 21.23
N GLU A 181 10.09 -21.50 22.20
CA GLU A 181 8.64 -21.50 22.01
C GLU A 181 8.20 -20.39 21.07
N VAL A 182 8.77 -19.19 21.24
CA VAL A 182 8.45 -18.02 20.41
C VAL A 182 8.91 -18.22 18.96
N ILE A 183 10.10 -18.81 18.75
CA ILE A 183 10.62 -19.16 17.42
C ILE A 183 9.63 -20.06 16.69
N LYS A 184 9.17 -21.14 17.33
CA LYS A 184 8.21 -22.08 16.74
C LYS A 184 6.85 -21.43 16.48
N LYS A 185 6.33 -20.71 17.47
CA LYS A 185 5.00 -20.08 17.39
C LYS A 185 4.91 -19.00 16.31
N LYS A 186 6.01 -18.31 16.03
CA LYS A 186 6.06 -17.19 15.08
C LYS A 186 6.84 -17.49 13.78
N ASP A 187 7.19 -18.76 13.53
CA ASP A 187 7.98 -19.25 12.38
C ASP A 187 9.25 -18.42 12.11
N ILE A 188 9.97 -18.04 13.17
CA ILE A 188 11.18 -17.21 13.05
C ILE A 188 12.32 -18.07 12.51
N LYS A 189 12.90 -17.68 11.36
CA LYS A 189 14.06 -18.37 10.75
C LYS A 189 15.35 -17.57 10.82
N LEU A 190 15.26 -16.29 11.17
CA LEU A 190 16.38 -15.37 11.26
C LEU A 190 16.26 -14.53 12.53
N ILE A 191 17.34 -14.48 13.30
CA ILE A 191 17.51 -13.58 14.44
C ILE A 191 18.59 -12.55 14.12
N LEU A 192 18.23 -11.27 14.26
CA LEU A 192 19.19 -10.17 14.17
C LEU A 192 19.73 -9.83 15.56
N LEU A 193 21.05 -9.88 15.73
CA LEU A 193 21.70 -9.43 16.95
C LEU A 193 21.90 -7.91 16.89
N ALA A 194 21.12 -7.18 17.67
CA ALA A 194 21.08 -5.73 17.75
C ALA A 194 21.65 -5.24 19.10
N ILE A 195 22.83 -5.74 19.47
CA ILE A 195 23.53 -5.31 20.69
C ILE A 195 24.90 -4.73 20.31
N LEU A 196 25.09 -3.45 20.66
CA LEU A 196 26.33 -2.72 20.47
C LEU A 196 27.17 -2.73 21.76
N GLY A 197 28.50 -2.62 21.62
CA GLY A 197 29.39 -2.45 22.77
C GLY A 197 29.53 -3.64 23.73
N ILE A 198 29.07 -4.85 23.35
CA ILE A 198 29.27 -6.06 24.18
C ILE A 198 30.67 -6.64 24.04
N THR A 199 31.16 -7.21 25.15
CA THR A 199 32.42 -7.95 25.18
C THR A 199 32.34 -9.20 24.30
N GLN A 200 33.49 -9.64 23.76
CA GLN A 200 33.58 -10.85 22.94
C GLN A 200 33.08 -12.10 23.67
N GLU A 201 33.36 -12.19 24.97
CA GLU A 201 32.89 -13.29 25.81
C GLU A 201 31.37 -13.32 25.91
N LYS A 202 30.73 -12.18 26.23
CA LYS A 202 29.27 -12.07 26.30
C LYS A 202 28.63 -12.36 24.94
N ARG A 203 29.24 -11.88 23.85
CA ARG A 203 28.81 -12.18 22.48
C ARG A 203 28.84 -13.68 22.18
N ARG A 204 29.94 -14.37 22.46
CA ARG A 204 30.05 -15.83 22.28
C ARG A 204 29.00 -16.58 23.08
N LYS A 205 28.73 -16.16 24.31
CA LYS A 205 27.70 -16.76 25.16
C LYS A 205 26.30 -16.62 24.56
N ILE A 206 25.96 -15.44 24.04
CA ILE A 206 24.67 -15.19 23.37
C ILE A 206 24.56 -16.05 22.10
N LEU A 207 25.58 -16.03 21.24
CA LEU A 207 25.58 -16.83 20.00
C LEU A 207 25.47 -18.33 20.31
N HIS A 208 26.17 -18.82 21.33
CA HIS A 208 26.06 -20.21 21.77
C HIS A 208 24.64 -20.55 22.24
N ASN A 209 23.97 -19.65 22.97
CA ASN A 209 22.60 -19.85 23.39
C ASN A 209 21.63 -19.89 22.21
N ILE A 210 21.79 -18.99 21.23
CA ILE A 210 20.93 -18.94 20.05
C ILE A 210 21.18 -20.15 19.13
N SER A 211 22.42 -20.63 19.03
CA SER A 211 22.81 -21.77 18.17
C SER A 211 22.10 -23.09 18.51
N LYS A 212 21.44 -23.17 19.67
CA LYS A 212 20.61 -24.32 20.09
C LYS A 212 19.30 -24.41 19.30
N TYR A 213 18.92 -23.36 18.59
CA TYR A 213 17.69 -23.27 17.81
C TYR A 213 17.99 -23.30 16.31
N PRO A 214 17.08 -23.82 15.48
CA PRO A 214 17.26 -23.92 14.03
C PRO A 214 17.00 -22.56 13.35
N VAL A 215 17.77 -21.54 13.71
CA VAL A 215 17.64 -20.17 13.20
C VAL A 215 18.98 -19.66 12.70
N GLU A 216 18.96 -18.92 11.60
CA GLU A 216 20.11 -18.14 11.15
C GLU A 216 20.31 -16.95 12.11
N VAL A 217 21.56 -16.62 12.43
CA VAL A 217 21.88 -15.42 13.22
C VAL A 217 22.69 -14.48 12.36
N ARG A 218 22.24 -13.23 12.23
CA ARG A 218 22.98 -12.17 11.54
C ARG A 218 23.25 -11.04 12.50
N MET A 219 24.46 -10.51 12.46
CA MET A 219 24.79 -9.29 13.19
C MET A 219 24.53 -8.08 12.30
N ILE A 220 24.04 -7.02 12.92
CA ILE A 220 24.02 -5.71 12.27
C ILE A 220 25.44 -5.18 12.43
N ALA A 221 26.15 -5.03 11.32
CA ALA A 221 27.49 -4.45 11.33
C ALA A 221 27.43 -3.09 12.03
N GLY A 222 28.37 -2.87 12.95
CA GLY A 222 28.36 -1.77 13.89
C GLY A 222 28.28 -0.39 13.23
N ILE A 223 27.89 0.55 14.06
CA ILE A 223 27.69 2.00 13.86
C ILE A 223 28.87 2.76 13.24
N ASP A 224 29.98 2.13 12.90
CA ASP A 224 31.12 2.80 12.28
C ASP A 224 30.83 3.29 10.84
N ASN A 225 29.71 2.87 10.24
CA ASN A 225 29.22 3.35 8.94
C ASN A 225 28.05 4.35 9.02
N LEU A 226 27.60 4.76 10.22
CA LEU A 226 26.41 5.64 10.37
C LEU A 226 26.68 7.12 10.04
N ILE A 227 27.93 7.51 9.78
CA ILE A 227 28.31 8.92 9.61
C ILE A 227 28.13 9.42 8.16
N SER A 228 27.92 8.56 7.16
CA SER A 228 28.00 8.96 5.75
C SER A 228 26.69 9.04 4.96
N GLY A 229 25.51 8.87 5.58
CA GLY A 229 24.24 9.27 4.97
C GLY A 229 23.79 8.50 3.72
N ASP A 230 24.49 7.45 3.30
CA ASP A 230 24.12 6.59 2.18
C ASP A 230 24.04 5.13 2.65
N TYR A 231 22.83 4.58 2.75
CA TYR A 231 22.66 3.16 3.05
C TYR A 231 22.02 2.40 1.89
N ASN A 232 22.89 1.72 1.16
CA ASN A 232 22.57 0.54 0.36
C ASN A 232 22.69 -0.70 1.27
N LEU A 233 21.60 -1.45 1.42
CA LEU A 233 21.47 -2.65 2.28
C LEU A 233 22.22 -3.89 1.75
N GLN A 234 23.44 -3.76 1.22
CA GLN A 234 24.17 -4.88 0.61
C GLN A 234 25.21 -5.56 1.51
N GLN A 235 25.50 -5.05 2.71
CA GLN A 235 26.47 -5.70 3.60
C GLN A 235 25.80 -6.36 4.80
N VAL A 236 25.17 -7.50 4.52
CA VAL A 236 24.93 -8.54 5.53
C VAL A 236 26.12 -9.47 5.52
N GLN A 237 26.88 -9.52 6.61
CA GLN A 237 27.92 -10.55 6.79
C GLN A 237 27.33 -11.72 7.58
N SER A 238 27.44 -12.92 7.00
CA SER A 238 27.19 -14.19 7.70
C SER A 238 28.31 -14.41 8.73
N VAL A 239 27.93 -14.81 9.93
CA VAL A 239 28.86 -15.17 11.03
C VAL A 239 28.69 -16.64 11.35
#